data_AF-A0A9P6YG93-F1
#
_entry.id   AF-A0A9P6YG93-F1
#
_cell.length_a   1.000
_cell.length_b   1.000
_cell.length_c   1.000
_cell.angle_alpha   90.00
_cell.angle_beta   90.00
_cell.angle_gamma   90.00
#
_symmetry.space_group_name_H-M   'P 1'
#
loop_
_entity.id
_entity.type
_entity.pdbx_description
1 polymer ?
#
loop_
_entity_poly.entity_id
_entity_poly.type
_entity_poly.pdbx_seq_one_letter_code
_entity_poly.pdbx_strand_id
1 'polypeptide(L)'
;MVLLPQSKVVGVSARIEDETERARLKALVTELSAQHGGYGYIVRTNAEGQPAEAIAEDIAYLSRVWNVVERRGREAASCSIIYEDLSLPLRSVRDLIRKDVDKVKVDSKETFGQLQAFVAKYMPVLAEKLELYSGDRPIFDMFGVEDEIGRALDKQVPLKSGGYLVIDQTEAMTTIDVNTGSFLGQRNLEETVFRTNLEAAQAVARQLRLRNLGGIIIIDFIDMDDAEHRRQVLRTLEKALARDHAKTTVYDFSPLGLVEMTRKRTVESLERQLSSVRSPARCASSMLRACW
;
A
#
# COMPACT_ATOMS: atom_id res chain seq x y z
N MET A 1 -17.27 -0.30 -1.38
CA MET A 1 -18.13 -0.31 -2.60
C MET A 1 -18.69 1.10 -2.89
N VAL A 2 -19.68 1.28 -3.79
CA VAL A 2 -20.42 2.55 -3.97
C VAL A 2 -21.93 2.30 -3.87
N LEU A 3 -22.65 3.10 -3.08
CA LEU A 3 -24.10 3.07 -2.92
C LEU A 3 -24.78 4.01 -3.93
N LEU A 4 -25.87 3.56 -4.54
CA LEU A 4 -26.73 4.33 -5.44
C LEU A 4 -28.14 4.41 -4.83
N PRO A 5 -28.45 5.45 -4.03
CA PRO A 5 -29.69 5.48 -3.24
C PRO A 5 -30.96 5.65 -4.10
N GLN A 6 -30.83 6.19 -5.30
CA GLN A 6 -31.94 6.41 -6.24
C GLN A 6 -32.09 5.30 -7.29
N SER A 7 -31.30 4.22 -7.18
CA SER A 7 -31.33 3.08 -8.08
C SER A 7 -31.52 1.80 -7.28
N LYS A 8 -31.90 0.72 -7.96
CA LYS A 8 -31.89 -0.65 -7.42
C LYS A 8 -30.91 -1.57 -8.14
N VAL A 9 -30.18 -1.02 -9.11
CA VAL A 9 -29.27 -1.81 -9.96
C VAL A 9 -28.00 -2.14 -9.19
N VAL A 10 -27.62 -3.42 -9.23
CA VAL A 10 -26.30 -3.89 -8.77
C VAL A 10 -25.39 -4.10 -9.98
N GLY A 11 -24.31 -3.32 -10.02
CA GLY A 11 -23.27 -3.40 -11.05
C GLY A 11 -21.93 -3.85 -10.45
N VAL A 12 -21.09 -4.49 -11.27
CA VAL A 12 -19.74 -4.91 -10.92
C VAL A 12 -18.74 -4.23 -11.84
N SER A 13 -17.64 -3.70 -11.29
CA SER A 13 -16.61 -2.99 -12.05
C SER A 13 -16.11 -3.81 -13.24
N ALA A 14 -15.99 -3.19 -14.42
CA ALA A 14 -15.43 -3.82 -15.62
C ALA A 14 -13.95 -4.26 -15.48
N ARG A 15 -13.26 -3.81 -14.42
CA ARG A 15 -11.86 -4.18 -14.15
C ARG A 15 -11.70 -5.53 -13.42
N ILE A 16 -12.78 -6.11 -12.92
CA ILE A 16 -12.78 -7.49 -12.42
C ILE A 16 -13.04 -8.35 -13.64
N GLU A 17 -12.02 -9.10 -14.09
CA GLU A 17 -12.05 -9.86 -15.35
C GLU A 17 -12.59 -11.28 -15.15
N ASP A 18 -12.50 -11.83 -13.94
CA ASP A 18 -13.04 -13.16 -13.63
C ASP A 18 -14.57 -13.14 -13.56
N GLU A 19 -15.21 -13.80 -14.53
CA GLU A 19 -16.68 -13.86 -14.63
C GLU A 19 -17.33 -14.64 -13.48
N THR A 20 -16.65 -15.64 -12.93
CA THR A 20 -17.14 -16.41 -11.77
C THR A 20 -17.24 -15.50 -10.55
N GLU A 21 -16.18 -14.73 -10.30
CA GLU A 21 -16.13 -13.79 -9.19
C GLU A 21 -17.12 -12.63 -9.37
N ARG A 22 -17.28 -12.13 -10.60
CA ARG A 22 -18.31 -11.12 -10.92
C ARG A 22 -19.71 -11.62 -10.59
N ALA A 23 -20.03 -12.85 -11.00
CA ALA A 23 -21.33 -13.46 -10.72
C ALA A 23 -21.55 -13.65 -9.22
N ARG A 24 -20.54 -14.15 -8.49
CA ARG A 24 -20.57 -14.32 -7.03
C ARG A 24 -20.84 -12.99 -6.32
N LEU A 25 -20.05 -11.96 -6.61
CA LEU A 25 -20.18 -10.64 -5.99
C LEU A 25 -21.52 -9.99 -6.30
N LYS A 26 -22.00 -10.11 -7.55
CA LYS A 26 -23.30 -9.57 -7.95
C LYS A 26 -24.45 -10.24 -7.20
N ALA A 27 -24.45 -11.58 -7.12
CA ALA A 27 -25.47 -12.33 -6.38
C ALA A 27 -25.47 -11.96 -4.89
N LEU A 28 -24.30 -11.98 -4.27
CA LEU A 28 -24.11 -11.67 -2.85
C LEU A 28 -24.60 -10.25 -2.50
N VAL A 29 -24.18 -9.24 -3.28
CA VAL A 29 -24.59 -7.85 -3.02
C VAL A 29 -26.08 -7.64 -3.27
N THR A 30 -26.67 -8.36 -4.22
CA THR A 30 -28.12 -8.29 -4.48
C THR A 30 -28.93 -8.87 -3.32
N GLU A 31 -28.47 -9.97 -2.73
CA GLU A 31 -29.12 -10.58 -1.56
C GLU A 31 -29.00 -9.68 -0.33
N LEU A 32 -27.80 -9.21 -0.03
CA LEU A 32 -27.53 -8.37 1.14
C LEU A 32 -28.19 -6.99 1.04
N SER A 33 -28.24 -6.39 -0.16
CA SER A 33 -28.86 -5.07 -0.35
C SER A 33 -30.37 -5.08 -0.04
N ALA A 34 -31.05 -6.21 -0.30
CA ALA A 34 -32.47 -6.36 -0.03
C ALA A 34 -32.80 -6.19 1.47
N GLN A 35 -31.89 -6.57 2.35
CA GLN A 35 -32.03 -6.42 3.81
C GLN A 35 -31.86 -4.97 4.28
N HIS A 36 -31.30 -4.10 3.44
CA HIS A 36 -30.95 -2.71 3.76
C HIS A 36 -31.64 -1.69 2.85
N GLY A 37 -32.93 -1.89 2.57
CA GLY A 37 -33.76 -0.95 1.79
C GLY A 37 -33.73 -1.16 0.27
N GLY A 38 -32.97 -2.15 -0.22
CA GLY A 38 -32.94 -2.52 -1.64
C GLY A 38 -32.32 -1.45 -2.54
N TYR A 39 -31.38 -0.67 -2.02
CA TYR A 39 -30.62 0.30 -2.82
C TYR A 39 -29.72 -0.37 -3.85
N GLY A 40 -29.35 0.37 -4.89
CA GLY A 40 -28.41 -0.05 -5.91
C GLY A 40 -26.97 0.09 -5.42
N TYR A 41 -26.06 -0.69 -6.01
CA TYR A 41 -24.65 -0.71 -5.63
C TYR A 41 -23.75 -0.88 -6.84
N ILE A 42 -22.57 -0.27 -6.79
CA ILE A 42 -21.46 -0.57 -7.72
C ILE A 42 -20.34 -1.23 -6.92
N VAL A 43 -20.09 -2.50 -7.21
CA VAL A 43 -18.98 -3.27 -6.66
C VAL A 43 -17.69 -2.84 -7.35
N ARG A 44 -16.72 -2.37 -6.56
CA ARG A 44 -15.42 -1.86 -7.03
C ARG A 44 -14.37 -2.98 -7.01
N THR A 45 -13.26 -2.80 -7.71
CA THR A 45 -12.13 -3.76 -7.75
C THR A 45 -11.65 -4.22 -6.38
N ASN A 46 -11.70 -3.34 -5.37
CA ASN A 46 -11.24 -3.69 -4.02
C ASN A 46 -12.11 -4.74 -3.31
N ALA A 47 -13.30 -5.04 -3.85
CA ALA A 47 -14.20 -6.07 -3.34
C ALA A 47 -13.89 -7.47 -3.91
N GLU A 48 -13.02 -7.55 -4.92
CA GLU A 48 -12.58 -8.82 -5.51
C GLU A 48 -11.89 -9.70 -4.46
N GLY A 49 -12.33 -10.96 -4.36
CA GLY A 49 -11.80 -11.93 -3.40
C GLY A 49 -12.20 -11.66 -1.94
N GLN A 50 -13.01 -10.64 -1.66
CA GLN A 50 -13.46 -10.35 -0.30
C GLN A 50 -14.52 -11.37 0.17
N PRO A 51 -14.48 -11.77 1.46
CA PRO A 51 -15.44 -12.70 2.03
C PRO A 51 -16.81 -12.04 2.21
N ALA A 52 -17.86 -12.86 2.36
CA ALA A 52 -19.25 -12.38 2.40
C ALA A 52 -19.50 -11.41 3.56
N GLU A 53 -18.87 -11.66 4.70
CA GLU A 53 -18.97 -10.85 5.91
C GLU A 53 -18.42 -9.43 5.68
N ALA A 54 -17.29 -9.31 4.98
CA ALA A 54 -16.70 -8.00 4.68
C ALA A 54 -17.61 -7.18 3.75
N ILE A 55 -18.25 -7.83 2.77
CA ILE A 55 -19.23 -7.17 1.89
C ILE A 55 -20.48 -6.73 2.67
N ALA A 56 -20.96 -7.56 3.60
CA ALA A 56 -22.09 -7.22 4.47
C ALA A 56 -21.79 -6.02 5.38
N GLU A 57 -20.59 -5.97 5.97
CA GLU A 57 -20.14 -4.83 6.77
C GLU A 57 -20.09 -3.53 5.95
N ASP A 58 -19.59 -3.60 4.71
CA ASP A 58 -19.52 -2.48 3.76
C ASP A 58 -20.92 -1.94 3.41
N ILE A 59 -21.89 -2.84 3.15
CA ILE A 59 -23.29 -2.50 2.88
C ILE A 59 -23.91 -1.84 4.11
N ALA A 60 -23.79 -2.48 5.29
CA ALA A 60 -24.36 -1.96 6.53
C ALA A 60 -23.77 -0.59 6.91
N TYR A 61 -22.49 -0.36 6.64
CA TYR A 61 -21.86 0.96 6.79
C TYR A 61 -22.49 1.99 5.84
N LEU A 62 -22.53 1.71 4.54
CA LEU A 62 -23.05 2.63 3.52
C LEU A 62 -24.53 2.96 3.76
N SER A 63 -25.35 1.98 4.14
CA SER A 63 -26.75 2.21 4.48
C SER A 63 -26.92 3.12 5.71
N ARG A 64 -26.09 2.95 6.75
CA ARG A 64 -26.11 3.85 7.92
C ARG A 64 -25.68 5.26 7.57
N VAL A 65 -24.64 5.42 6.74
CA VAL A 65 -24.22 6.72 6.23
C VAL A 65 -25.37 7.37 5.48
N TRP A 66 -26.02 6.65 4.56
CA TRP A 66 -27.13 7.19 3.79
C TRP A 66 -28.33 7.60 4.65
N ASN A 67 -28.74 6.79 5.62
CA ASN A 67 -29.84 7.14 6.53
C ASN A 67 -29.55 8.45 7.30
N VAL A 68 -28.30 8.67 7.68
CA VAL A 68 -27.88 9.92 8.32
C VAL A 68 -27.94 11.10 7.34
N VAL A 69 -27.45 10.90 6.11
CA VAL A 69 -27.45 11.93 5.05
C VAL A 69 -28.87 12.30 4.67
N GLU A 70 -29.76 11.32 4.48
CA GLU A 70 -31.16 11.54 4.14
C GLU A 70 -31.88 12.31 5.25
N ARG A 71 -31.71 11.90 6.51
CA ARG A 71 -32.31 12.61 7.65
C ARG A 71 -31.81 14.05 7.74
N ARG A 72 -30.50 14.25 7.70
CA ARG A 72 -29.91 15.60 7.73
C ARG A 72 -30.35 16.44 6.54
N GLY A 73 -30.46 15.85 5.34
CA GLY A 73 -30.93 16.55 4.16
C GLY A 73 -32.37 17.06 4.28
N ARG A 74 -33.21 16.41 5.10
CA ARG A 74 -34.58 16.86 5.38
C ARG A 74 -34.65 17.93 6.48
N GLU A 75 -33.76 17.85 7.47
CA GLU A 75 -33.79 18.69 8.68
C GLU A 75 -32.92 19.95 8.58
N ALA A 76 -31.90 19.95 7.73
CA ALA A 76 -30.88 20.98 7.75
C ALA A 76 -31.32 22.28 7.08
N ALA A 77 -30.87 23.41 7.62
CA ALA A 77 -31.12 24.73 7.04
C ALA A 77 -30.48 24.87 5.65
N SER A 78 -31.01 25.79 4.84
CA SER A 78 -30.46 26.11 3.53
C SER A 78 -28.96 26.43 3.62
N CYS A 79 -28.19 25.99 2.62
CA CYS A 79 -26.73 26.20 2.52
C CYS A 79 -25.88 25.56 3.64
N SER A 80 -26.36 24.52 4.32
CA SER A 80 -25.58 23.79 5.33
C SER A 80 -24.89 22.53 4.76
N ILE A 81 -23.78 22.12 5.39
CA ILE A 81 -23.07 20.88 5.03
C ILE A 81 -23.82 19.68 5.61
N ILE A 82 -24.35 18.83 4.74
CA ILE A 82 -25.10 17.62 5.12
C ILE A 82 -24.14 16.44 5.35
N TYR A 83 -23.11 16.35 4.52
CA TYR A 83 -22.09 15.31 4.54
C TYR A 83 -20.74 15.90 4.18
N GLU A 84 -19.72 15.49 4.92
CA GLU A 84 -18.32 15.80 4.67
C GLU A 84 -17.57 14.49 4.47
N ASP A 85 -16.60 14.50 3.55
CA ASP A 85 -15.81 13.32 3.27
C ASP A 85 -14.90 12.96 4.45
N LEU A 86 -14.57 11.68 4.58
CA LEU A 86 -13.76 11.22 5.70
C LEU A 86 -12.34 11.80 5.65
N SER A 87 -11.95 12.43 6.75
CA SER A 87 -10.56 12.78 7.03
C SER A 87 -9.69 11.52 7.08
N LEU A 88 -8.36 11.69 6.94
CA LEU A 88 -7.42 10.57 6.87
C LEU A 88 -7.56 9.61 8.06
N PRO A 89 -7.62 10.05 9.34
CA PRO A 89 -7.77 9.13 10.47
C PRO A 89 -9.06 8.31 10.41
N LEU A 90 -10.19 8.96 10.10
CA LEU A 90 -11.49 8.29 9.99
C LEU A 90 -11.50 7.27 8.83
N ARG A 91 -10.88 7.64 7.71
CA ARG A 91 -10.71 6.78 6.54
C ARG A 91 -9.85 5.57 6.85
N SER A 92 -8.72 5.76 7.52
CA SER A 92 -7.83 4.67 7.94
C SER A 92 -8.55 3.66 8.85
N VAL A 93 -9.35 4.15 9.80
CA VAL A 93 -10.17 3.29 10.67
C VAL A 93 -11.21 2.50 9.87
N ARG A 94 -11.86 3.11 8.87
CA ARG A 94 -12.81 2.42 7.99
C ARG A 94 -12.14 1.37 7.10
N ASP A 95 -11.00 1.71 6.49
CA ASP A 95 -10.39 0.92 5.41
C ASP A 95 -9.41 -0.16 5.91
N LEU A 96 -8.72 0.09 7.02
CA LEU A 96 -7.60 -0.74 7.48
C LEU A 96 -7.96 -1.62 8.69
N ILE A 97 -8.98 -1.25 9.47
CA ILE A 97 -9.35 -2.07 10.63
C ILE A 97 -10.10 -3.31 10.17
N ARG A 98 -9.44 -4.44 10.39
CA ARG A 98 -9.99 -5.78 10.16
C ARG A 98 -10.09 -6.52 11.50
N LYS A 99 -10.63 -7.74 11.46
CA LYS A 99 -10.85 -8.56 12.68
C LYS A 99 -9.55 -8.87 13.43
N ASP A 100 -8.43 -8.98 12.72
CA ASP A 100 -7.07 -9.24 13.20
C ASP A 100 -6.39 -8.04 13.86
N VAL A 101 -6.99 -6.84 13.80
CA VAL A 101 -6.47 -5.68 14.53
C VAL A 101 -6.88 -5.77 15.99
N ASP A 102 -5.93 -5.90 16.91
CA ASP A 102 -6.20 -5.95 18.34
C ASP A 102 -6.62 -4.59 18.90
N LYS A 103 -5.84 -3.54 18.61
CA LYS A 103 -6.04 -2.18 19.14
C LYS A 103 -5.66 -1.11 18.13
N VAL A 104 -6.34 0.03 18.21
CA VAL A 104 -6.02 1.26 17.47
C VAL A 104 -5.65 2.34 18.47
N LYS A 105 -4.37 2.67 18.52
CA LYS A 105 -3.82 3.65 19.45
C LYS A 105 -3.71 5.02 18.77
N VAL A 106 -4.21 6.04 19.46
CA VAL A 106 -4.23 7.43 18.98
C VAL A 106 -3.57 8.31 20.04
N ASP A 107 -2.59 9.12 19.67
CA ASP A 107 -1.85 10.01 20.58
C ASP A 107 -2.46 11.43 20.69
N SER A 108 -3.30 11.83 19.72
CA SER A 108 -4.06 13.07 19.77
C SER A 108 -5.44 12.90 20.42
N LYS A 109 -5.70 13.64 21.51
CA LYS A 109 -7.00 13.68 22.18
C LYS A 109 -8.13 14.15 21.26
N GLU A 110 -7.87 15.14 20.41
CA GLU A 110 -8.85 15.66 19.46
C GLU A 110 -9.23 14.59 18.43
N THR A 111 -8.23 13.97 17.81
CA THR A 111 -8.44 12.91 16.82
C THR A 111 -9.11 11.69 17.44
N PHE A 112 -8.74 11.33 18.68
CA PHE A 112 -9.40 10.26 19.42
C PHE A 112 -10.89 10.55 19.64
N GLY A 113 -11.25 11.77 20.04
CA GLY A 113 -12.65 12.18 20.20
C GLY A 113 -13.45 12.09 18.90
N GLN A 114 -12.87 12.56 17.79
CA GLN A 114 -13.48 12.45 16.46
C GLN A 114 -13.69 10.97 16.06
N LEU A 115 -12.68 10.13 16.28
CA LEU A 115 -12.73 8.70 15.99
C LEU A 115 -13.75 7.97 16.85
N GLN A 116 -13.82 8.27 18.14
CA GLN A 116 -14.77 7.66 19.06
C GLN A 116 -16.22 7.98 18.63
N ALA A 117 -16.50 9.24 18.30
CA ALA A 117 -17.82 9.65 17.81
C ALA A 117 -18.17 8.98 16.47
N PHE A 118 -17.20 8.89 15.56
CA PHE A 118 -17.37 8.22 14.27
C PHE A 118 -17.66 6.72 14.43
N VAL A 119 -16.84 6.01 15.22
CA VAL A 119 -16.96 4.57 15.43
C VAL A 119 -18.23 4.23 16.19
N ALA A 120 -18.60 4.98 17.23
CA ALA A 120 -19.87 4.76 17.94
C ALA A 120 -21.08 4.86 17.01
N LYS A 121 -21.03 5.76 16.03
CA LYS A 121 -22.12 6.02 15.10
C LYS A 121 -22.18 5.02 13.94
N TYR A 122 -21.03 4.66 13.38
CA TYR A 122 -20.96 3.90 12.12
C TYR A 122 -20.32 2.52 12.24
N MET A 123 -19.63 2.18 13.32
CA MET A 123 -18.91 0.90 13.47
C MET A 123 -18.79 0.49 14.95
N PRO A 124 -19.90 0.38 15.71
CA PRO A 124 -19.86 0.30 17.18
C PRO A 124 -19.03 -0.87 17.72
N VAL A 125 -18.92 -1.97 16.97
CA VAL A 125 -18.08 -3.13 17.29
C VAL A 125 -16.59 -2.77 17.44
N LEU A 126 -16.13 -1.71 16.78
CA LEU A 126 -14.74 -1.25 16.86
C LEU A 126 -14.48 -0.28 18.01
N ALA A 127 -15.53 0.15 18.75
CA ALA A 127 -15.39 1.17 19.79
C ALA A 127 -14.45 0.72 20.92
N GLU A 128 -14.50 -0.56 21.28
CA GLU A 128 -13.66 -1.15 22.33
C GLU A 128 -12.18 -1.29 21.90
N LYS A 129 -11.90 -1.24 20.59
CA LYS A 129 -10.54 -1.34 20.05
C LYS A 129 -9.79 0.00 20.07
N LEU A 130 -10.49 1.12 20.21
CA LEU A 130 -9.90 2.46 20.23
C LEU A 130 -9.33 2.78 21.62
N GLU A 131 -8.04 3.12 21.68
CA GLU A 131 -7.35 3.50 22.91
C GLU A 131 -6.60 4.83 22.74
N LEU A 132 -6.80 5.76 23.67
CA LEU A 132 -5.99 6.98 23.73
C LEU A 132 -4.63 6.64 24.33
N TYR A 133 -3.58 6.82 23.54
CA TYR A 133 -2.22 6.71 24.00
C TYR A 133 -1.84 7.99 24.78
N SER A 134 -1.35 7.80 26.00
CA SER A 134 -0.99 8.87 26.93
C SER A 134 0.43 8.72 27.48
N GLY A 135 1.27 7.91 26.83
CA GLY A 135 2.65 7.73 27.23
C GLY A 135 3.51 8.95 26.88
N ASP A 136 4.54 9.20 27.69
CA ASP A 136 5.45 10.34 27.50
C ASP A 136 6.33 10.22 26.25
N ARG A 137 6.60 8.99 25.80
CA ARG A 137 7.37 8.73 24.57
C ARG A 137 6.44 8.77 23.35
N PRO A 138 6.87 9.33 22.21
CA PRO A 138 6.10 9.27 20.97
C PRO A 138 5.66 7.84 20.64
N ILE A 139 4.45 7.70 20.12
CA ILE A 139 3.84 6.39 19.87
C ILE A 139 4.66 5.54 18.89
N PHE A 140 5.20 6.14 17.82
CA PHE A 140 6.00 5.41 16.83
C PHE A 140 7.34 4.94 17.38
N ASP A 141 8.01 5.74 18.20
CA ASP A 141 9.25 5.35 18.88
C ASP A 141 9.02 4.16 19.81
N MET A 142 7.94 4.20 20.59
CA MET A 142 7.60 3.15 21.55
C MET A 142 7.44 1.78 20.84
N PHE A 143 6.80 1.77 19.67
CA PHE A 143 6.56 0.56 18.89
C PHE A 143 7.67 0.25 17.87
N GLY A 144 8.76 1.01 17.83
CA GLY A 144 9.86 0.82 16.87
C GLY A 144 9.48 1.10 15.41
N VAL A 145 8.35 1.77 15.18
CA VAL A 145 7.87 2.13 13.84
C VAL A 145 8.80 3.17 13.22
N GLU A 146 9.32 4.09 14.01
CA GLU A 146 10.25 5.14 13.54
C GLU A 146 11.54 4.51 12.98
N ASP A 147 12.08 3.48 13.64
CA ASP A 147 13.24 2.73 13.16
C ASP A 147 12.94 1.97 11.86
N GLU A 148 11.72 1.49 11.68
CA GLU A 148 11.28 0.84 10.44
C GLU A 148 11.06 1.84 9.31
N ILE A 149 10.49 3.02 9.61
CA ILE A 149 10.36 4.12 8.66
C ILE A 149 11.74 4.60 8.23
N GLY A 150 12.66 4.79 9.19
CA GLY A 150 14.05 5.14 8.92
C GLY A 150 14.73 4.10 8.02
N ARG A 151 14.59 2.81 8.32
CA ARG A 151 15.09 1.71 7.45
C ARG A 151 14.40 1.68 6.08
N ALA A 152 13.14 2.07 5.99
CA ALA A 152 12.41 2.17 4.71
C ALA A 152 12.81 3.41 3.90
N LEU A 153 13.37 4.44 4.53
CA LEU A 153 13.92 5.62 3.88
C LEU A 153 15.42 5.49 3.58
N ASP A 154 16.13 4.62 4.28
CA ASP A 154 17.55 4.39 4.05
C ASP A 154 17.79 3.90 2.62
N LYS A 155 18.80 4.42 1.95
CA LYS A 155 19.17 3.96 0.61
C LYS A 155 19.69 2.53 0.64
N GLN A 156 20.31 2.13 1.75
CA GLN A 156 20.87 0.78 1.89
C GLN A 156 19.89 -0.15 2.61
N VAL A 157 19.64 -1.31 2.01
CA VAL A 157 18.77 -2.34 2.59
C VAL A 157 19.59 -3.60 2.82
N PRO A 158 19.89 -3.98 4.08
CA PRO A 158 20.69 -5.16 4.36
C PRO A 158 19.95 -6.45 3.96
N LEU A 159 20.73 -7.41 3.47
CA LEU A 159 20.33 -8.80 3.20
C LEU A 159 20.81 -9.69 4.36
N LYS A 160 20.09 -10.77 4.66
CA LYS A 160 20.40 -11.76 5.71
C LYS A 160 21.75 -12.41 5.48
N SER A 161 22.16 -12.58 4.22
CA SER A 161 23.44 -13.18 3.86
C SER A 161 24.64 -12.23 4.03
N GLY A 162 24.43 -11.00 4.53
CA GLY A 162 25.50 -10.02 4.76
C GLY A 162 25.76 -9.07 3.58
N GLY A 163 25.06 -9.27 2.46
CA GLY A 163 24.98 -8.29 1.37
C GLY A 163 24.01 -7.15 1.66
N TYR A 164 23.85 -6.24 0.72
CA TYR A 164 22.88 -5.15 0.81
C TYR A 164 22.42 -4.69 -0.58
N LEU A 165 21.21 -4.14 -0.64
CA LEU A 165 20.68 -3.43 -1.81
C LEU A 165 20.96 -1.94 -1.66
N VAL A 166 21.25 -1.26 -2.75
CA VAL A 166 21.24 0.21 -2.82
C VAL A 166 20.07 0.61 -3.71
N ILE A 167 19.15 1.42 -3.20
CA ILE A 167 17.98 1.89 -3.94
C ILE A 167 18.13 3.39 -4.19
N ASP A 168 18.23 3.77 -5.46
CA ASP A 168 18.34 5.16 -5.89
C ASP A 168 17.14 5.56 -6.77
N GLN A 169 16.35 6.51 -6.26
CA GLN A 169 15.23 7.07 -6.99
C GLN A 169 15.67 8.34 -7.73
N THR A 170 15.57 8.33 -9.06
CA THR A 170 15.79 9.51 -9.91
C THR A 170 14.47 10.14 -10.34
N GLU A 171 14.52 11.16 -11.18
CA GLU A 171 13.33 11.81 -11.73
C GLU A 171 12.49 10.84 -12.57
N ALA A 172 13.16 10.09 -13.46
CA ALA A 172 12.52 9.25 -14.47
C ALA A 172 12.40 7.77 -14.07
N MET A 173 13.35 7.25 -13.28
CA MET A 173 13.44 5.81 -12.98
C MET A 173 14.02 5.53 -11.60
N THR A 174 13.91 4.28 -11.16
CA THR A 174 14.53 3.78 -9.93
C THR A 174 15.58 2.74 -10.29
N THR A 175 16.79 2.87 -9.77
CA THR A 175 17.86 1.88 -9.90
C THR A 175 18.02 1.13 -8.58
N ILE A 176 18.27 -0.17 -8.67
CA ILE A 176 18.51 -1.02 -7.51
C ILE A 176 19.75 -1.87 -7.74
N ASP A 177 20.80 -1.64 -6.96
CA ASP A 177 22.07 -2.35 -7.08
C ASP A 177 22.22 -3.40 -5.97
N VAL A 178 22.68 -4.61 -6.33
CA VAL A 178 22.91 -5.71 -5.37
C VAL A 178 24.39 -5.85 -5.05
N ASN A 179 24.74 -5.78 -3.77
CA ASN A 179 26.13 -5.94 -3.30
C ASN A 179 26.25 -7.13 -2.34
N THR A 180 27.33 -7.92 -2.46
CA THR A 180 27.60 -9.11 -1.63
C THR A 180 28.17 -8.80 -0.24
N GLY A 181 28.52 -7.54 0.06
CA GLY A 181 29.10 -7.15 1.34
C GLY A 181 30.41 -7.88 1.68
N SER A 182 30.80 -7.89 2.96
CA SER A 182 32.05 -8.51 3.42
C SER A 182 31.99 -10.05 3.53
N PHE A 183 30.87 -10.68 3.16
CA PHE A 183 30.63 -12.11 3.37
C PHE A 183 31.00 -12.95 2.14
N LEU A 184 32.26 -12.87 1.72
CA LEU A 184 32.80 -13.77 0.70
C LEU A 184 33.33 -15.03 1.39
N GLY A 185 32.46 -16.04 1.53
CA GLY A 185 32.87 -17.35 2.01
C GLY A 185 33.99 -17.92 1.12
N GLN A 186 35.07 -18.42 1.72
CA GLN A 186 36.27 -18.89 1.02
C GLN A 186 36.07 -20.10 0.09
N ARG A 187 34.85 -20.63 -0.05
CA ARG A 187 34.51 -21.76 -0.93
C ARG A 187 33.18 -21.47 -1.64
N ASN A 188 33.24 -21.48 -2.98
CA ASN A 188 32.15 -21.26 -3.94
C ASN A 188 31.57 -19.83 -4.02
N LEU A 189 32.32 -18.94 -4.68
CA LEU A 189 31.88 -17.59 -5.05
C LEU A 189 30.58 -17.60 -5.87
N GLU A 190 30.49 -18.46 -6.89
CA GLU A 190 29.33 -18.53 -7.79
C GLU A 190 28.03 -18.87 -7.05
N GLU A 191 28.08 -19.86 -6.15
CA GLU A 191 26.92 -20.27 -5.36
C GLU A 191 26.51 -19.18 -4.35
N THR A 192 27.49 -18.46 -3.80
CA THR A 192 27.24 -17.32 -2.89
C THR A 192 26.57 -16.16 -3.63
N VAL A 193 27.04 -15.84 -4.84
CA VAL A 193 26.43 -14.83 -5.73
C VAL A 193 25.00 -15.21 -6.05
N PHE A 194 24.78 -16.47 -6.47
CA PHE A 194 23.45 -16.95 -6.82
C PHE A 194 22.47 -16.86 -5.64
N ARG A 195 22.86 -17.32 -4.45
CA ARG A 195 22.04 -17.20 -3.23
C ARG A 195 21.76 -15.74 -2.86
N THR A 196 22.74 -14.86 -3.01
CA THR A 196 22.58 -13.42 -2.73
C THR A 196 21.56 -12.81 -3.70
N ASN A 197 21.62 -13.14 -4.99
CA ASN A 197 20.65 -12.64 -5.98
C ASN A 197 19.23 -13.18 -5.75
N LEU A 198 19.08 -14.45 -5.32
CA LEU A 198 17.77 -14.98 -4.93
C LEU A 198 17.18 -14.23 -3.73
N GLU A 199 18.02 -13.90 -2.74
CA GLU A 199 17.60 -13.12 -1.59
C GLU A 199 17.25 -11.68 -1.99
N ALA A 200 18.09 -11.06 -2.82
CA ALA A 200 17.88 -9.73 -3.37
C ALA A 200 16.54 -9.65 -4.11
N ALA A 201 16.20 -10.62 -4.96
CA ALA A 201 14.93 -10.64 -5.68
C ALA A 201 13.70 -10.57 -4.75
N GLN A 202 13.74 -11.28 -3.61
CA GLN A 202 12.67 -11.24 -2.61
C GLN A 202 12.64 -9.89 -1.88
N ALA A 203 13.82 -9.37 -1.53
CA ALA A 203 13.96 -8.09 -0.84
C ALA A 203 13.51 -6.91 -1.72
N VAL A 204 13.87 -6.90 -3.00
CA VAL A 204 13.43 -5.92 -4.00
C VAL A 204 11.90 -5.87 -4.06
N ALA A 205 11.24 -7.01 -4.29
CA ALA A 205 9.78 -7.06 -4.36
C ALA A 205 9.11 -6.54 -3.07
N ARG A 206 9.72 -6.81 -1.90
CA ARG A 206 9.25 -6.25 -0.63
C ARG A 206 9.43 -4.74 -0.56
N GLN A 207 10.60 -4.22 -0.94
CA GLN A 207 10.90 -2.78 -0.89
C GLN A 207 10.06 -1.95 -1.86
N LEU A 208 9.78 -2.47 -3.07
CA LEU A 208 8.89 -1.83 -4.03
C LEU A 208 7.49 -1.59 -3.43
N ARG A 209 6.98 -2.55 -2.66
CA ARG A 209 5.70 -2.42 -1.94
C ARG A 209 5.80 -1.44 -0.77
N LEU A 210 6.81 -1.60 0.08
CA LEU A 210 6.96 -0.78 1.30
C LEU A 210 7.15 0.70 0.97
N ARG A 211 7.99 1.02 -0.02
CA ARG A 211 8.31 2.40 -0.44
C ARG A 211 7.35 2.94 -1.49
N ASN A 212 6.41 2.10 -1.96
CA ASN A 212 5.51 2.38 -3.06
C ASN A 212 6.22 2.92 -4.32
N LEU A 213 7.33 2.29 -4.73
CA LEU A 213 8.10 2.71 -5.91
C LEU A 213 7.37 2.29 -7.18
N GLY A 214 7.31 3.17 -8.17
CA GLY A 214 6.61 2.89 -9.42
C GLY A 214 7.15 3.71 -10.59
N GLY A 215 6.85 3.24 -11.80
CA GLY A 215 7.48 3.68 -13.04
C GLY A 215 8.45 2.62 -13.56
N ILE A 216 9.51 3.06 -14.24
CA ILE A 216 10.58 2.20 -14.74
C ILE A 216 11.54 1.91 -13.58
N ILE A 217 11.83 0.63 -13.36
CA ILE A 217 12.76 0.15 -12.35
C ILE A 217 13.80 -0.71 -13.07
N ILE A 218 15.07 -0.45 -12.80
CA ILE A 218 16.21 -1.22 -13.28
C ILE A 218 16.86 -1.87 -12.06
N ILE A 219 17.11 -3.18 -12.14
CA ILE A 219 17.76 -3.95 -11.09
C ILE A 219 19.08 -4.48 -11.63
N ASP A 220 20.18 -4.10 -10.99
CA ASP A 220 21.53 -4.59 -11.27
C ASP A 220 21.85 -5.74 -10.31
N PHE A 221 21.59 -6.96 -10.77
CA PHE A 221 21.99 -8.17 -10.04
C PHE A 221 23.47 -8.45 -10.27
N ILE A 222 24.11 -9.08 -9.30
CA ILE A 222 25.52 -9.48 -9.43
C ILE A 222 25.64 -10.48 -10.61
N ASP A 223 26.67 -10.32 -11.45
CA ASP A 223 26.89 -11.13 -12.63
C ASP A 223 26.85 -12.65 -12.34
N MET A 224 26.16 -13.39 -13.20
CA MET A 224 26.04 -14.85 -13.15
C MET A 224 26.30 -15.46 -14.53
N ASP A 225 27.28 -16.36 -14.61
CA ASP A 225 27.62 -17.05 -15.85
C ASP A 225 26.53 -18.06 -16.27
N ASP A 226 25.97 -18.79 -15.30
CA ASP A 226 24.93 -19.79 -15.55
C ASP A 226 23.57 -19.14 -15.93
N ALA A 227 23.06 -19.52 -17.09
CA ALA A 227 21.73 -19.12 -17.56
C ALA A 227 20.59 -19.68 -16.69
N GLU A 228 20.75 -20.85 -16.08
CA GLU A 228 19.77 -21.39 -15.14
C GLU A 228 19.69 -20.58 -13.85
N HIS A 229 20.83 -20.11 -13.34
CA HIS A 229 20.85 -19.19 -12.19
C HIS A 229 20.08 -17.89 -12.50
N ARG A 230 20.33 -17.27 -13.67
CA ARG A 230 19.56 -16.11 -14.14
C ARG A 230 18.07 -16.37 -14.21
N ARG A 231 17.65 -17.49 -14.82
CA ARG A 231 16.22 -17.88 -14.90
C ARG A 231 15.60 -18.07 -13.51
N GLN A 232 16.32 -18.68 -12.57
CA GLN A 232 15.81 -18.89 -11.22
C GLN A 232 15.64 -17.59 -10.43
N VAL A 233 16.54 -16.62 -10.61
CA VAL A 233 16.43 -15.28 -10.00
C VAL A 233 15.22 -14.53 -10.55
N LEU A 234 15.01 -14.54 -11.89
CA LEU A 234 13.82 -13.94 -12.50
C LEU A 234 12.51 -14.57 -12.00
N ARG A 235 12.42 -15.92 -12.00
CA ARG A 235 11.25 -16.64 -11.48
C ARG A 235 10.96 -16.28 -10.02
N THR A 236 12.01 -16.10 -9.21
CA THR A 236 11.88 -15.73 -7.81
C THR A 236 11.35 -14.31 -7.66
N LEU A 237 11.84 -13.37 -8.47
CA LEU A 237 11.36 -11.99 -8.52
C LEU A 237 9.87 -11.93 -8.91
N GLU A 238 9.49 -12.59 -10.01
CA GLU A 238 8.09 -12.65 -10.47
C GLU A 238 7.16 -13.23 -9.41
N LYS A 239 7.54 -14.36 -8.79
CA LYS A 239 6.77 -14.99 -7.71
C LYS A 239 6.62 -14.08 -6.49
N ALA A 240 7.66 -13.31 -6.16
CA ALA A 240 7.62 -12.36 -5.05
C ALA A 240 6.76 -11.12 -5.37
N LEU A 241 6.71 -10.70 -6.64
CA LEU A 241 5.88 -9.61 -7.13
C LEU A 241 4.41 -9.99 -7.31
N ALA A 242 4.08 -11.27 -7.49
CA ALA A 242 2.68 -11.74 -7.58
C ALA A 242 1.82 -11.39 -6.35
N ARG A 243 2.45 -11.07 -5.21
CA ARG A 243 1.78 -10.59 -3.99
C ARG A 243 1.51 -9.08 -3.98
N ASP A 244 1.98 -8.34 -4.98
CA ASP A 244 1.77 -6.90 -5.11
C ASP A 244 0.40 -6.62 -5.72
N HIS A 245 -0.29 -5.61 -5.18
CA HIS A 245 -1.56 -5.15 -5.72
C HIS A 245 -1.39 -4.26 -6.96
N ALA A 246 -0.21 -3.66 -7.15
CA ALA A 246 0.09 -2.88 -8.34
C ALA A 246 0.49 -3.80 -9.51
N LYS A 247 -0.04 -3.52 -10.71
CA LYS A 247 0.34 -4.27 -11.91
C LYS A 247 1.83 -4.08 -12.22
N THR A 248 2.54 -5.20 -12.34
CA THR A 248 3.97 -5.26 -12.66
C THR A 248 4.21 -6.03 -13.96
N THR A 249 5.21 -5.59 -14.73
CA THR A 249 5.75 -6.32 -15.88
C THR A 249 7.26 -6.42 -15.70
N VAL A 250 7.81 -7.63 -15.72
CA VAL A 250 9.24 -7.90 -15.63
C VAL A 250 9.73 -8.38 -16.99
N TYR A 251 10.89 -7.91 -17.42
CA TYR A 251 11.57 -8.35 -18.65
C TYR A 251 12.74 -9.25 -18.30
N ASP A 252 13.19 -10.04 -19.28
CA ASP A 252 14.39 -10.87 -19.14
C ASP A 252 15.66 -10.02 -18.90
N PHE A 253 16.73 -10.69 -18.47
CA PHE A 253 18.06 -10.07 -18.37
C PHE A 253 18.46 -9.44 -19.71
N SER A 254 18.80 -8.17 -19.67
CA SER A 254 19.32 -7.45 -20.83
C SER A 254 20.72 -7.97 -21.20
N PRO A 255 21.22 -7.65 -22.41
CA PRO A 255 22.60 -7.94 -22.78
C PRO A 255 23.65 -7.31 -21.85
N LEU A 256 23.26 -6.29 -21.07
CA LEU A 256 24.11 -5.62 -20.09
C LEU A 256 24.04 -6.27 -18.69
N GLY A 257 23.30 -7.36 -18.51
CA GLY A 257 23.14 -8.03 -17.20
C GLY A 257 22.07 -7.41 -16.30
N LEU A 258 21.35 -6.38 -16.78
CA LEU A 258 20.33 -5.68 -16.00
C LEU A 258 18.95 -6.31 -16.16
N VAL A 259 18.12 -6.29 -15.12
CA VAL A 259 16.70 -6.65 -15.20
C VAL A 259 15.85 -5.39 -15.22
N GLU A 260 15.08 -5.23 -16.29
CA GLU A 260 14.15 -4.12 -16.46
C GLU A 260 12.75 -4.52 -16.02
N MET A 261 12.06 -3.65 -15.30
CA MET A 261 10.66 -3.86 -14.97
C MET A 261 9.87 -2.56 -14.92
N THR A 262 8.55 -2.68 -15.07
CA THR A 262 7.62 -1.58 -14.86
C THR A 262 6.65 -1.93 -13.74
N ARG A 263 6.35 -0.96 -12.89
CA ARG A 263 5.32 -1.07 -11.84
C ARG A 263 4.38 0.12 -11.93
N LYS A 264 3.08 -0.13 -12.07
CA LYS A 264 2.07 0.93 -12.21
C LYS A 264 2.08 1.87 -10.99
N ARG A 265 2.17 3.18 -11.23
CA ARG A 265 2.02 4.20 -10.17
C ARG A 265 0.57 4.27 -9.71
N THR A 266 0.33 4.01 -8.45
CA THR A 266 -0.99 4.16 -7.79
C THR A 266 -1.06 5.45 -6.98
N VAL A 267 0.03 5.82 -6.33
CA VAL A 267 0.23 7.04 -5.52
C VAL A 267 1.69 7.48 -5.65
N GLU A 268 2.05 8.70 -5.22
CA GLU A 268 3.46 9.14 -5.12
C GLU A 268 4.30 8.21 -4.21
N SER A 269 5.61 8.15 -4.45
CA SER A 269 6.52 7.32 -3.64
C SER A 269 6.65 7.86 -2.22
N LEU A 270 6.95 6.98 -1.27
CA LEU A 270 7.08 7.33 0.16
C LEU A 270 8.08 8.47 0.38
N GLU A 271 9.23 8.42 -0.30
CA GLU A 271 10.25 9.48 -0.24
C GLU A 271 9.69 10.84 -0.68
N ARG A 272 8.93 10.89 -1.78
CA ARG A 272 8.35 12.16 -2.27
C ARG A 272 7.26 12.71 -1.35
N GLN A 273 6.47 11.83 -0.73
CA GLN A 273 5.45 12.24 0.22
C GLN A 273 6.04 12.83 1.49
N LEU A 274 7.07 12.18 2.05
CA LEU A 274 7.71 12.59 3.31
C LEU A 274 8.74 13.71 3.12
N SER A 275 9.39 13.79 1.95
CA SER A 275 10.44 14.80 1.67
C SER A 275 9.89 16.08 1.03
N SER A 276 8.57 16.34 1.11
CA SER A 276 7.96 17.54 0.54
C SER A 276 8.34 18.87 1.23
N VAL A 277 9.24 18.84 2.20
CA VAL A 277 10.07 20.02 2.50
C VAL A 277 11.16 20.11 1.42
N ARG A 278 10.85 20.81 0.32
CA ARG A 278 11.92 21.40 -0.51
C ARG A 278 12.77 22.29 0.41
N SER A 279 13.85 21.73 0.94
CA SER A 279 14.93 22.53 1.50
C SER A 279 15.45 23.43 0.36
N PRO A 280 15.48 24.77 0.51
CA PRO A 280 15.89 25.66 -0.59
C PRO A 280 17.36 25.56 -1.00
N ALA A 281 18.12 24.58 -0.49
CA ALA A 281 19.55 24.49 -0.77
C ALA A 281 20.02 23.05 -0.72
N ARG A 282 20.12 22.42 -1.89
CA ARG A 282 21.13 21.42 -2.25
C ARG A 282 21.00 21.09 -3.74
N CYS A 283 21.26 22.09 -4.58
CA CYS A 283 21.83 21.81 -5.89
C CYS A 283 23.24 21.25 -5.64
N ALA A 284 23.36 19.92 -5.59
CA ALA A 284 24.64 19.25 -5.69
C ALA A 284 25.07 19.27 -7.17
N SER A 285 25.47 20.45 -7.63
CA SER A 285 26.33 20.64 -8.79
C SER A 285 27.70 20.99 -8.22
N SER A 286 28.68 20.14 -8.46
CA SER A 286 30.07 20.29 -8.05
C SER A 286 30.82 21.38 -8.84
N MET A 287 30.24 22.57 -8.99
CA MET A 287 30.89 23.74 -9.59
C MET A 287 30.38 25.04 -8.97
N LEU A 288 31.26 25.75 -8.27
CA LEU A 288 31.10 27.15 -7.88
C LEU A 288 31.38 28.03 -9.10
N ARG A 289 30.37 28.74 -9.61
CA ARG A 289 30.56 29.86 -10.54
C ARG A 289 30.61 31.16 -9.74
N ALA A 290 31.69 31.91 -9.88
CA ALA A 290 31.78 33.29 -9.41
C ALA A 290 30.91 34.18 -10.31
N CYS A 291 30.05 34.99 -9.70
CA CYS A 291 29.36 36.08 -10.37
C CYS A 291 30.37 37.21 -10.65
N TRP A 292 30.62 37.46 -11.93
CA TRP A 292 30.69 38.83 -12.46
C TRP A 292 29.46 39.02 -13.35
#